data_AF-A0A2G9UAB8-F1
#
_entry.id   AF-A0A2G9UAB8-F1
#
_cell.length_a   1.000
_cell.length_b   1.000
_cell.length_c   1.000
_cell.angle_alpha   90.00
_cell.angle_beta   90.00
_cell.angle_gamma   90.00
#
_symmetry.space_group_name_H-M   'P 1'
#
loop_
_entity.id
_entity.type
_entity.pdbx_description
1 polymer ?
#
loop_
_entity_poly.entity_id
_entity_poly.type
_entity_poly.pdbx_seq_one_letter_code
_entity_poly.pdbx_strand_id
1 'polypeptide(L)'
;MFSYINFNPHIYIAMISHLEKVIPKAFPDGLDLILDAEVLLVDNSTGKPLPFGTLGVHKKEQFKNASVCLFVFDILRYNDEDLTARALAYRKKLLEAQMSEVENRVMMSNYQLIRHGDNGTLKTMIWKAIDEGLEGLVLKDIESIYEPGKRHWLKVKKDYLEEGRMADTADLLVLGAYFGTGSKGTQLL
;
A
#
# COMPACT_ATOMS: atom_id res chain seq x y z
N MET A 1 -3.43 8.63 21.66
CA MET A 1 -2.11 9.04 21.14
C MET A 1 -1.92 8.29 19.83
N PHE A 2 -1.71 8.98 18.72
CA PHE A 2 -1.41 8.31 17.45
C PHE A 2 0.09 8.12 17.30
N SER A 3 0.49 6.99 16.77
CA SER A 3 1.88 6.70 16.44
C SER A 3 1.91 6.06 15.07
N TYR A 4 2.75 6.61 14.18
CA TYR A 4 2.89 6.13 12.82
C TYR A 4 4.27 5.49 12.67
N ILE A 5 4.29 4.20 12.36
CA ILE A 5 5.52 3.44 12.23
C ILE A 5 5.81 3.31 10.73
N ASN A 6 6.94 3.84 10.30
CA ASN A 6 7.40 3.76 8.92
C ASN A 6 8.91 3.44 8.91
N PHE A 7 9.41 2.94 7.78
CA PHE A 7 10.83 2.77 7.51
C PHE A 7 11.63 4.09 7.60
N ASN A 8 10.96 5.26 7.44
CA ASN A 8 11.55 6.57 7.69
C ASN A 8 10.62 7.48 8.53
N PRO A 9 10.72 7.44 9.87
CA PRO A 9 9.68 7.96 10.77
C PRO A 9 9.57 9.50 10.80
N HIS A 10 10.66 10.25 10.63
CA HIS A 10 10.64 11.71 10.83
C HIS A 10 9.92 12.48 9.71
N ILE A 11 10.01 12.03 8.46
CA ILE A 11 9.40 12.70 7.31
C ILE A 11 7.88 12.46 7.27
N TYR A 12 7.44 11.27 7.71
CA TYR A 12 6.05 10.85 7.58
C TYR A 12 5.12 11.51 8.60
N ILE A 13 5.56 11.73 9.84
CA ILE A 13 4.71 12.28 10.93
C ILE A 13 4.12 13.64 10.57
N ALA A 14 4.92 14.55 10.00
CA ALA A 14 4.42 15.87 9.58
C ALA A 14 3.37 15.75 8.47
N MET A 15 3.57 14.83 7.53
CA MET A 15 2.70 14.62 6.38
C MET A 15 1.33 14.08 6.77
N ILE A 16 1.24 13.26 7.82
CA ILE A 16 0.02 12.51 8.19
C ILE A 16 -0.64 13.01 9.49
N SER A 17 -0.06 13.99 10.18
CA SER A 17 -0.62 14.63 11.39
C SER A 17 -2.12 14.98 11.28
N HIS A 18 -2.53 15.52 10.14
CA HIS A 18 -3.93 15.84 9.86
C HIS A 18 -4.90 14.64 9.77
N LEU A 19 -4.41 13.40 9.68
CA LEU A 19 -5.23 12.18 9.72
C LEU A 19 -5.65 11.80 11.15
N GLU A 20 -4.95 12.28 12.19
CA GLU A 20 -5.31 12.02 13.59
C GLU A 20 -6.73 12.49 13.94
N LYS A 21 -7.22 13.53 13.25
CA LYS A 21 -8.58 14.06 13.42
C LYS A 21 -9.62 13.31 12.59
N VAL A 22 -9.19 12.49 11.63
CA VAL A 22 -10.06 11.81 10.67
C VAL A 22 -10.21 10.33 11.00
N ILE A 23 -9.15 9.68 11.51
CA ILE A 23 -9.21 8.26 11.92
C ILE A 23 -10.34 8.00 12.95
N PRO A 24 -10.58 8.85 13.98
CA PRO A 24 -11.72 8.66 14.89
C PRO A 24 -13.09 8.78 14.22
N LYS A 25 -13.18 9.46 13.06
CA LYS A 25 -14.43 9.51 12.28
C LYS A 25 -14.62 8.23 11.47
N ALA A 26 -13.52 7.61 11.03
CA ALA A 26 -13.54 6.34 10.31
C ALA A 26 -13.78 5.15 11.26
N PHE A 27 -13.35 5.25 12.51
CA PHE A 27 -13.51 4.22 13.55
C PHE A 27 -14.11 4.85 14.81
N PRO A 28 -15.41 5.17 14.82
CA PRO A 28 -16.04 5.87 15.95
C PRO A 28 -15.98 5.08 17.26
N ASP A 29 -16.04 3.75 17.19
CA ASP A 29 -16.00 2.85 18.34
C ASP A 29 -14.59 2.26 18.61
N GLY A 30 -13.59 2.67 17.83
CA GLY A 30 -12.20 2.21 17.93
C GLY A 30 -11.37 3.06 18.88
N LEU A 31 -11.17 2.58 20.10
CA LEU A 31 -10.39 3.26 21.15
C LEU A 31 -8.88 2.98 21.06
N ASP A 32 -8.51 1.74 20.74
CA ASP A 32 -7.13 1.31 20.49
C ASP A 32 -7.05 0.55 19.16
N LEU A 33 -6.15 0.95 18.27
CA LEU A 33 -6.11 0.47 16.89
C LEU A 33 -4.67 0.30 16.43
N ILE A 34 -4.41 -0.84 15.78
CA ILE A 34 -3.23 -1.00 14.94
C ILE A 34 -3.74 -1.32 13.53
N LEU A 35 -3.55 -0.38 12.61
CA LEU A 35 -3.95 -0.48 11.22
C LEU A 35 -2.71 -0.67 10.35
N ASP A 36 -2.83 -1.52 9.33
CA ASP A 36 -1.85 -1.61 8.25
C ASP A 36 -2.46 -0.98 6.99
N ALA A 37 -1.75 0.00 6.43
CA ALA A 37 -2.30 0.92 5.46
C ALA A 37 -1.23 1.55 4.57
N GLU A 38 -1.63 1.94 3.37
CA GLU A 38 -0.80 2.72 2.44
C GLU A 38 -1.23 4.19 2.47
N VAL A 39 -0.27 5.10 2.42
CA VAL A 39 -0.57 6.54 2.32
C VAL A 39 -0.39 6.98 0.88
N LEU A 40 -1.43 7.56 0.29
CA LEU A 40 -1.40 8.06 -1.09
C LEU A 40 -1.91 9.51 -1.14
N LEU A 41 -1.54 10.24 -2.19
CA LEU A 41 -2.25 11.48 -2.53
C LEU A 41 -3.43 11.15 -3.42
N VAL A 42 -4.58 11.74 -3.14
CA VAL A 42 -5.82 11.57 -3.90
C VAL A 42 -6.26 12.93 -4.41
N ASP A 43 -6.56 13.02 -5.70
CA ASP A 43 -7.14 14.22 -6.30
C ASP A 43 -8.59 14.38 -5.80
N ASN A 44 -8.90 15.51 -5.15
CA ASN A 44 -10.20 15.72 -4.53
C ASN A 44 -11.34 15.93 -5.54
N SER A 45 -11.04 16.27 -6.79
CA SER A 45 -12.06 16.42 -7.84
C SER A 45 -12.46 15.08 -8.43
N THR A 46 -11.50 14.16 -8.57
CA THR A 46 -11.72 12.87 -9.25
C THR A 46 -11.85 11.69 -8.30
N GLY A 47 -11.41 11.83 -7.05
CA GLY A 47 -11.32 10.75 -6.06
C GLY A 47 -10.25 9.70 -6.39
N LYS A 48 -9.41 9.93 -7.41
CA LYS A 48 -8.42 8.97 -7.88
C LYS A 48 -7.07 9.18 -7.20
N PRO A 49 -6.35 8.09 -6.85
CA PRO A 49 -4.97 8.18 -6.41
C PRO A 49 -4.08 8.83 -7.49
N LEU A 50 -3.17 9.70 -7.05
CA LEU A 50 -2.12 10.24 -7.90
C LEU A 50 -0.98 9.21 -8.05
N PRO A 51 -0.19 9.29 -9.14
CA PRO A 51 0.91 8.35 -9.38
C PRO A 51 1.91 8.26 -8.22
N PHE A 52 2.56 7.10 -8.10
CA PHE A 52 3.56 6.85 -7.08
C PHE A 52 4.72 7.87 -7.15
N GLY A 53 5.28 8.23 -6.00
CA GLY A 53 6.37 9.21 -5.91
C GLY A 53 5.92 10.67 -5.99
N THR A 54 4.62 10.97 -5.88
CA THR A 54 4.05 12.33 -5.73
C THR A 54 4.03 12.82 -4.29
N LEU A 55 4.26 11.94 -3.30
CA LEU A 55 4.30 12.26 -1.87
C LEU A 55 5.53 13.07 -1.43
N GLY A 56 6.51 13.29 -2.32
CA GLY A 56 7.63 14.17 -2.03
C GLY A 56 7.17 15.61 -1.80
N VAL A 57 7.74 16.30 -0.81
CA VAL A 57 7.34 17.66 -0.38
C VAL A 57 7.18 18.62 -1.56
N HIS A 58 8.12 18.61 -2.51
CA HIS A 58 8.10 19.46 -3.71
C HIS A 58 7.01 19.11 -4.72
N LYS A 59 6.54 17.86 -4.77
CA LYS A 59 5.47 17.45 -5.69
C LYS A 59 4.08 17.68 -5.11
N LYS A 60 3.92 17.64 -3.77
CA LYS A 60 2.65 17.99 -3.11
C LYS A 60 2.22 19.43 -3.42
N GLU A 61 3.15 20.37 -3.50
CA GLU A 61 2.87 21.77 -3.85
C GLU A 61 2.34 21.95 -5.29
N GLN A 62 2.63 21.00 -6.19
CA GLN A 62 2.14 21.01 -7.57
C GLN A 62 0.67 20.57 -7.65
N PHE A 63 0.19 19.78 -6.69
CA PHE A 63 -1.18 19.27 -6.65
C PHE A 63 -2.00 20.01 -5.57
N LYS A 64 -2.38 21.25 -5.86
CA LYS A 64 -3.14 22.11 -4.92
C LYS A 64 -4.49 21.54 -4.50
N ASN A 65 -5.09 20.67 -5.32
CA ASN A 65 -6.38 20.02 -5.05
C ASN A 65 -6.23 18.52 -4.74
N ALA A 66 -5.19 18.14 -4.00
CA ALA A 66 -5.02 16.77 -3.54
C ALA A 66 -4.99 16.69 -2.01
N SER A 67 -5.56 15.61 -1.48
CA SER A 67 -5.51 15.27 -0.05
C SER A 67 -4.63 14.05 0.16
N VAL A 68 -3.97 13.99 1.31
CA VAL A 68 -3.37 12.74 1.76
C VAL A 68 -4.50 11.83 2.22
N CYS A 69 -4.53 10.62 1.69
CA CYS A 69 -5.50 9.58 1.99
C CYS A 69 -4.79 8.35 2.53
N LEU A 70 -5.37 7.76 3.58
CA LEU A 70 -4.96 6.48 4.14
C LEU A 70 -5.81 5.37 3.53
N PHE A 71 -5.19 4.48 2.76
CA PHE A 71 -5.82 3.28 2.23
C PHE A 71 -5.57 2.11 3.17
N VAL A 72 -6.52 1.84 4.06
CA VAL A 72 -6.44 0.79 5.08
C VAL A 72 -6.68 -0.57 4.43
N PHE A 73 -5.75 -1.50 4.61
CA PHE A 73 -5.84 -2.83 4.01
C PHE A 73 -5.78 -3.98 5.02
N ASP A 74 -5.42 -3.75 6.27
CA ASP A 74 -5.49 -4.75 7.35
C ASP A 74 -5.72 -4.08 8.72
N ILE A 75 -6.21 -4.86 9.68
CA ILE A 75 -6.42 -4.44 11.07
C ILE A 75 -5.80 -5.47 12.00
N LEU A 76 -4.78 -5.07 12.75
CA LEU A 76 -3.94 -5.95 13.56
C LEU A 76 -4.31 -5.91 15.05
N ARG A 77 -4.97 -4.83 15.48
CA ARG A 77 -5.58 -4.71 16.81
C ARG A 77 -6.83 -3.85 16.71
N TYR A 78 -7.86 -4.24 17.46
CA TYR A 78 -9.07 -3.45 17.64
C TYR A 78 -9.48 -3.51 19.11
N ASN A 79 -9.44 -2.36 19.78
CA ASN A 79 -9.55 -2.21 21.22
C ASN A 79 -8.55 -3.15 21.93
N ASP A 80 -9.02 -3.97 22.87
CA ASP A 80 -8.17 -4.87 23.65
C ASP A 80 -7.84 -6.19 22.92
N GLU A 81 -8.36 -6.42 21.71
CA GLU A 81 -8.12 -7.66 20.96
C GLU A 81 -6.91 -7.55 20.03
N ASP A 82 -5.92 -8.44 20.23
CA ASP A 82 -4.86 -8.71 19.27
C ASP A 82 -5.39 -9.64 18.17
N LEU A 83 -5.30 -9.17 16.92
CA LEU A 83 -5.83 -9.86 15.74
C LEU A 83 -4.75 -10.55 14.93
N THR A 84 -3.46 -10.44 15.29
CA THR A 84 -2.35 -10.97 14.50
C THR A 84 -2.44 -12.48 14.27
N ALA A 85 -2.92 -13.23 15.26
CA ALA A 85 -3.15 -14.67 15.17
C ALA A 85 -4.48 -15.06 14.48
N ARG A 86 -5.33 -14.10 14.14
CA ARG A 86 -6.59 -14.35 13.41
C ARG A 86 -6.32 -14.43 11.92
N ALA A 87 -7.08 -15.28 11.23
CA ALA A 87 -7.07 -15.38 9.77
C ALA A 87 -7.42 -14.03 9.11
N LEU A 88 -6.82 -13.75 7.96
CA LEU A 88 -7.09 -12.55 7.18
C LEU A 88 -8.58 -12.35 6.88
N ALA A 89 -9.33 -13.43 6.62
CA ALA A 89 -10.79 -13.38 6.46
C ALA A 89 -11.50 -12.69 7.63
N TYR A 90 -11.14 -13.08 8.86
CA TYR A 90 -11.72 -12.51 10.07
C TYR A 90 -11.36 -11.03 10.21
N ARG A 91 -10.08 -10.70 10.00
CA ARG A 91 -9.59 -9.32 10.07
C ARG A 91 -10.27 -8.43 9.04
N LYS A 92 -10.45 -8.91 7.81
CA LYS A 92 -11.17 -8.19 6.74
C LYS A 92 -12.63 -7.95 7.08
N LYS A 93 -13.34 -8.97 7.56
CA LYS A 93 -14.73 -8.83 7.98
C LYS A 93 -14.89 -7.84 9.14
N LEU A 94 -13.96 -7.87 10.10
CA LEU A 94 -13.96 -6.91 11.20
C LEU A 94 -13.69 -5.49 10.68
N LEU A 95 -12.69 -5.32 9.81
CA LEU A 95 -12.38 -4.03 9.20
C LEU A 95 -13.61 -3.46 8.48
N GLU A 96 -14.30 -4.26 7.66
CA GLU A 96 -15.52 -3.85 6.96
C GLU A 96 -16.66 -3.47 7.91
N ALA A 97 -16.78 -4.17 9.04
CA ALA A 97 -17.85 -3.91 10.00
C ALA A 97 -17.58 -2.66 10.86
N GLN A 98 -16.32 -2.36 11.14
CA GLN A 98 -15.93 -1.31 12.10
C GLN A 98 -15.44 -0.02 11.43
N MET A 99 -15.10 -0.06 10.15
CA MET A 99 -14.61 1.09 9.41
C MET A 99 -15.73 1.74 8.59
N SER A 100 -15.89 3.05 8.75
CA SER A 100 -16.63 3.91 7.83
C SER A 100 -15.64 4.73 6.99
N GLU A 101 -15.76 4.68 5.66
CA GLU A 101 -14.88 5.47 4.82
C GLU A 101 -15.11 6.97 5.02
N VAL A 102 -14.02 7.72 5.12
CA VAL A 102 -14.02 9.18 5.02
C VAL A 102 -13.41 9.53 3.68
N GLU A 103 -14.27 9.99 2.77
CA GLU A 103 -13.93 10.27 1.38
C GLU A 103 -12.61 11.04 1.23
N ASN A 104 -11.72 10.54 0.36
CA ASN A 104 -10.40 11.10 0.03
C ASN A 104 -9.44 11.26 1.23
N ARG A 105 -9.75 10.64 2.39
CA ARG A 105 -8.97 10.79 3.62
C ARG A 105 -8.64 9.47 4.31
N VAL A 106 -9.63 8.61 4.50
CA VAL A 106 -9.46 7.27 5.09
C VAL A 106 -10.40 6.35 4.33
N MET A 107 -9.83 5.52 3.47
CA MET A 107 -10.58 4.66 2.56
C MET A 107 -10.09 3.22 2.73
N MET A 108 -10.95 2.25 2.44
CA MET A 108 -10.54 0.86 2.44
C MET A 108 -9.84 0.55 1.12
N SER A 109 -8.76 -0.24 1.18
CA SER A 109 -8.13 -0.72 -0.04
C SER A 109 -9.07 -1.71 -0.75
N ASN A 110 -9.34 -1.44 -2.03
CA ASN A 110 -10.11 -2.32 -2.89
C ASN A 110 -9.53 -3.73 -2.88
N TYR A 111 -10.39 -4.73 -2.70
CA TYR A 111 -9.99 -6.13 -2.72
C TYR A 111 -11.13 -7.00 -3.25
N GLN A 112 -10.78 -8.19 -3.72
CA GLN A 112 -11.76 -9.17 -4.22
C GLN A 112 -11.29 -10.58 -3.87
N LEU A 113 -12.22 -11.44 -3.49
CA LEU A 113 -11.95 -12.86 -3.29
C LEU A 113 -11.77 -13.54 -4.64
N ILE A 114 -10.62 -14.16 -4.85
CA ILE A 114 -10.32 -14.98 -6.02
C ILE A 114 -10.19 -16.43 -5.56
N ARG A 115 -10.96 -17.32 -6.18
CA ARG A 115 -10.87 -18.76 -5.92
C ARG A 115 -9.79 -19.38 -6.79
N HIS A 116 -9.16 -20.44 -6.28
CA HIS A 116 -8.19 -21.21 -7.06
C HIS A 116 -8.80 -21.64 -8.40
N GLY A 117 -8.06 -21.39 -9.50
CA GLY A 117 -8.49 -21.69 -10.86
C GLY A 117 -9.20 -20.54 -11.58
N ASP A 118 -9.59 -19.47 -10.90
CA ASP A 118 -10.19 -18.28 -11.52
C ASP A 118 -9.14 -17.32 -12.08
N ASN A 119 -8.38 -17.81 -13.07
CA ASN A 119 -7.32 -17.05 -13.72
C ASN A 119 -7.87 -15.88 -14.56
N GLY A 120 -9.11 -15.99 -15.03
CA GLY A 120 -9.77 -14.95 -15.82
C GLY A 120 -9.99 -13.69 -14.99
N THR A 121 -10.64 -13.83 -13.83
CA THR A 121 -10.85 -12.71 -12.89
C THR A 121 -9.53 -12.12 -12.43
N LEU A 122 -8.55 -12.95 -12.07
CA LEU A 122 -7.22 -12.46 -11.67
C LEU A 122 -6.56 -11.61 -12.77
N LYS A 123 -6.59 -12.09 -14.02
CA LYS A 123 -6.03 -11.35 -15.16
C LYS A 123 -6.75 -10.02 -15.36
N THR A 124 -8.08 -10.00 -15.30
CA THR A 124 -8.87 -8.77 -15.39
C THR A 124 -8.52 -7.77 -14.29
N MET A 125 -8.35 -8.22 -13.05
CA MET A 125 -7.96 -7.35 -11.94
C MET A 125 -6.56 -6.76 -12.13
N ILE A 126 -5.61 -7.55 -12.64
CA ILE A 126 -4.26 -7.09 -12.94
C ILE A 126 -4.30 -5.96 -13.99
N TRP A 127 -5.00 -6.17 -15.11
CA TRP A 127 -5.12 -5.17 -16.17
C TRP A 127 -5.83 -3.91 -15.68
N LYS A 128 -6.90 -4.06 -14.89
CA LYS A 128 -7.58 -2.91 -14.27
C LYS A 128 -6.64 -2.08 -13.40
N ALA A 129 -5.83 -2.72 -12.55
CA ALA A 129 -4.86 -2.00 -11.72
C ALA A 129 -3.83 -1.24 -12.57
N ILE A 130 -3.35 -1.84 -13.67
CA ILE A 130 -2.42 -1.20 -14.60
C ILE A 130 -3.08 -0.01 -15.33
N ASP A 131 -4.31 -0.17 -15.82
CA ASP A 131 -5.06 0.89 -16.51
C ASP A 131 -5.39 2.07 -15.57
N GLU A 132 -5.55 1.81 -14.28
CA GLU A 132 -5.72 2.83 -13.23
C GLU A 132 -4.38 3.48 -12.82
N GLY A 133 -3.25 3.07 -13.40
CA GLY A 133 -1.92 3.61 -13.11
C GLY A 133 -1.32 3.13 -11.78
N LEU A 134 -1.83 2.03 -11.24
CA LEU A 134 -1.30 1.39 -10.03
C LEU A 134 -0.14 0.44 -10.39
N GLU A 135 0.70 0.14 -9.40
CA GLU A 135 1.89 -0.72 -9.59
C GLU A 135 1.53 -2.19 -9.86
N GLY A 136 0.40 -2.64 -9.32
CA GLY A 136 -0.08 -4.01 -9.48
C GLY A 136 -0.96 -4.47 -8.32
N LEU A 137 -0.93 -5.77 -8.02
CA LEU A 137 -1.75 -6.42 -6.99
C LEU A 137 -0.90 -7.05 -5.88
N VAL A 138 -1.51 -7.13 -4.70
CA VAL A 138 -0.99 -7.94 -3.59
C VAL A 138 -1.96 -9.09 -3.34
N LEU A 139 -1.49 -10.31 -3.53
CA LEU A 139 -2.24 -11.53 -3.25
C LEU A 139 -1.92 -12.01 -1.84
N LYS A 140 -2.98 -12.25 -1.06
CA LYS A 140 -2.90 -12.72 0.31
C LYS A 140 -3.81 -13.95 0.47
N ASP A 141 -3.33 -14.95 1.18
CA ASP A 141 -4.15 -16.12 1.54
C ASP A 141 -5.18 -15.72 2.62
N ILE A 142 -6.43 -16.11 2.43
CA ILE A 142 -7.55 -15.78 3.31
C ILE A 142 -7.40 -16.40 4.70
N GLU A 143 -6.73 -17.55 4.79
CA GLU A 143 -6.48 -18.26 6.05
C GLU A 143 -5.16 -17.83 6.71
N SER A 144 -4.39 -16.92 6.08
CA SER A 144 -3.11 -16.49 6.64
C SER A 144 -3.28 -15.64 7.90
N ILE A 145 -2.42 -15.91 8.88
CA ILE A 145 -2.20 -15.05 10.04
C ILE A 145 -1.22 -13.92 9.69
N TYR A 146 -1.15 -12.88 10.53
CA TYR A 146 -0.18 -11.80 10.38
C TYR A 146 1.10 -12.13 11.13
N GLU A 147 2.20 -12.33 10.39
CA GLU A 147 3.50 -12.65 10.97
C GLU A 147 4.50 -11.51 10.71
N PRO A 148 4.79 -10.66 11.71
CA PRO A 148 5.73 -9.56 11.55
C PRO A 148 7.10 -10.05 11.05
N GLY A 149 7.63 -9.38 10.03
CA GLY A 149 8.95 -9.67 9.46
C GLY A 149 9.02 -10.84 8.48
N LYS A 150 7.92 -11.58 8.25
CA LYS A 150 7.87 -12.64 7.24
C LYS A 150 7.25 -12.16 5.92
N ARG A 151 7.71 -12.73 4.81
CA ARG A 151 7.26 -12.39 3.44
C ARG A 151 6.29 -13.43 2.90
N HIS A 152 5.03 -13.40 3.37
CA HIS A 152 3.99 -14.34 2.94
C HIS A 152 3.13 -13.83 1.76
N TRP A 153 3.14 -12.53 1.50
CA TRP A 153 2.30 -11.95 0.45
C TRP A 153 3.01 -11.97 -0.90
N LEU A 154 2.26 -12.31 -1.94
CA LEU A 154 2.76 -12.30 -3.32
C LEU A 154 2.42 -10.96 -3.96
N LYS A 155 3.43 -10.29 -4.52
CA LYS A 155 3.25 -9.04 -5.27
C LYS A 155 3.29 -9.36 -6.75
N VAL A 156 2.21 -9.04 -7.44
CA VAL A 156 2.14 -9.13 -8.91
C VAL A 156 2.25 -7.71 -9.44
N LYS A 157 3.26 -7.45 -10.25
CA LYS A 157 3.53 -6.15 -10.86
C LYS A 157 3.53 -6.29 -12.37
N LYS A 158 3.30 -5.17 -13.07
CA LYS A 158 3.36 -5.10 -14.52
C LYS A 158 4.64 -5.74 -15.10
N ASP A 159 5.78 -5.49 -14.48
CA ASP A 159 7.09 -5.96 -14.95
C ASP A 159 7.26 -7.49 -14.93
N TYR A 160 6.43 -8.21 -14.16
CA TYR A 160 6.47 -9.67 -14.10
C TYR A 160 5.57 -10.34 -15.14
N LEU A 161 4.75 -9.56 -15.85
CA LEU A 161 3.80 -10.08 -16.83
C LEU A 161 4.48 -10.23 -18.19
N GLU A 162 3.97 -11.18 -18.98
CA GLU A 162 4.43 -11.45 -20.35
C GLU A 162 5.94 -11.71 -20.50
N GLU A 163 6.54 -12.37 -19.49
CA GLU A 163 7.99 -12.68 -19.45
C GLU A 163 8.87 -11.41 -19.41
N GLY A 164 8.36 -10.33 -18.82
CA GLY A 164 9.09 -9.07 -18.70
C GLY A 164 9.01 -8.18 -19.93
N ARG A 165 8.24 -8.56 -20.96
CA ARG A 165 7.99 -7.71 -22.15
C ARG A 165 7.23 -6.42 -21.83
N MET A 166 6.57 -6.37 -20.68
CA MET A 166 5.87 -5.19 -20.19
C MET A 166 6.72 -4.29 -19.29
N ALA A 167 7.94 -4.71 -18.95
CA ALA A 167 8.89 -3.86 -18.24
C ALA A 167 9.39 -2.76 -19.17
N ASP A 168 9.54 -1.54 -18.66
CA ASP A 168 10.11 -0.45 -19.44
C ASP A 168 11.58 -0.78 -19.77
N THR A 169 11.93 -0.79 -21.05
CA THR A 169 13.30 -1.05 -21.52
C THR A 169 13.95 0.23 -22.01
N ALA A 170 15.24 0.40 -21.72
CA ALA A 170 16.03 1.52 -22.23
C ALA A 170 17.38 1.01 -22.77
N ASP A 171 17.76 1.51 -23.95
CA ASP A 171 19.10 1.30 -24.49
C ASP A 171 20.05 2.35 -23.88
N LEU A 172 21.05 1.90 -23.14
CA LEU A 172 21.96 2.76 -22.39
C LEU A 172 23.42 2.51 -22.79
N LEU A 173 24.20 3.60 -22.88
CA LEU A 173 25.64 3.54 -23.03
C LEU A 173 26.32 3.56 -21.65
N VAL A 174 27.22 2.61 -21.42
CA VAL A 174 28.05 2.59 -20.21
C VAL A 174 29.13 3.66 -20.33
N LEU A 175 29.09 4.67 -19.46
CA LEU A 175 30.04 5.79 -19.45
C LEU A 175 31.14 5.66 -18.38
N GLY A 176 30.96 4.76 -17.43
CA GLY A 176 31.89 4.55 -16.31
C GLY A 176 31.43 3.39 -15.44
N ALA A 177 32.29 2.99 -14.51
CA ALA A 177 32.03 1.91 -13.56
C ALA A 177 32.56 2.27 -12.17
N TYR A 178 31.97 1.71 -11.12
CA TYR A 178 32.40 1.92 -9.73
C TYR A 178 32.96 0.63 -9.15
N PHE A 179 34.01 0.68 -8.32
CA PHE A 179 34.41 -0.50 -7.57
C PHE A 179 33.34 -0.84 -6.52
N GLY A 180 32.95 -2.11 -6.45
CA GLY A 180 32.07 -2.62 -5.41
C GLY A 180 32.69 -2.44 -4.02
N THR A 181 31.87 -2.54 -2.98
CA THR A 181 32.34 -2.55 -1.58
C THR A 181 31.98 -3.87 -0.91
N GLY A 182 32.70 -4.25 0.16
CA GLY A 182 32.48 -5.52 0.86
C GLY A 182 32.94 -6.73 0.05
N SER A 183 32.11 -7.78 -0.05
CA SER A 183 32.47 -9.04 -0.73
C SER A 183 32.71 -8.91 -2.24
N LYS A 184 32.31 -7.78 -2.85
CA LYS A 184 32.56 -7.44 -4.26
C LYS A 184 33.62 -6.34 -4.44
N GLY A 185 34.46 -6.14 -3.42
CA GLY A 185 35.48 -5.07 -3.36
C GLY A 185 36.45 -4.99 -4.53
N THR A 186 36.69 -6.11 -5.23
CA THR A 186 37.66 -6.21 -6.33
C THR A 186 37.01 -6.18 -7.72
N GLN A 187 35.69 -6.00 -7.80
CA GLN A 187 34.94 -6.01 -9.06
C GLN A 187 34.36 -4.64 -9.35
N LEU A 188 34.38 -4.25 -10.64
CA LEU A 188 33.65 -3.10 -11.15
C LEU A 188 32.16 -3.46 -11.28
N LEU A 189 31.29 -2.57 -10.80
CA LEU A 189 29.83 -2.58 -10.93
C LEU A 189 29.40 -1.63 -12.04
#